data_AF-A0A959ZH49-F1
#
_entry.id   AF-A0A959ZH49-F1
#
_cell.length_a   1.000
_cell.length_b   1.000
_cell.length_c   1.000
_cell.angle_alpha   90.00
_cell.angle_beta   90.00
_cell.angle_gamma   90.00
#
_symmetry.space_group_name_H-M   'P 1'
#
loop_
_entity.id
_entity.type
_entity.pdbx_description
1 polymer ?
#
loop_
_entity_poly.entity_id
_entity_poly.type
_entity_poly.pdbx_seq_one_letter_code
_entity_poly.pdbx_strand_id
1 'polypeptide(L)' 'MATESEKTTVDRRPPCPGCGEPWLRPTQLPGRFRCVYCLSRYELVSQCPNCGEHQTIARMSTTEDMSCQSCGASMLQPI' A
#
# COMPACT_ATOMS: atom_id res chain seq x y z
N MET A 1 -29.52 -0.77 18.43
CA MET A 1 -28.17 -1.29 18.73
C MET A 1 -27.47 -1.52 17.41
N ALA A 2 -26.28 -0.96 17.26
CA ALA A 2 -25.54 -0.78 16.02
C ALA A 2 -24.91 -2.07 15.48
N THR A 3 -24.90 -2.23 14.16
CA THR A 3 -23.82 -2.89 13.43
C THR A 3 -23.61 -2.17 12.11
N GLU A 4 -22.81 -1.10 12.18
CA GLU A 4 -22.00 -0.62 11.08
C GLU A 4 -21.09 -1.76 10.61
N SER A 5 -21.00 -1.96 9.29
CA SER A 5 -19.79 -2.36 8.53
C SER A 5 -20.16 -3.18 7.30
N GLU A 6 -21.05 -2.63 6.47
CA GLU A 6 -21.15 -3.03 5.07
C GLU A 6 -20.19 -2.15 4.27
N LYS A 7 -18.88 -2.38 4.43
CA LYS A 7 -17.86 -1.72 3.59
C LYS A 7 -17.80 -2.44 2.24
N THR A 8 -18.75 -2.05 1.40
CA THR A 8 -18.83 -2.18 -0.05
C THR A 8 -17.55 -2.65 -0.72
N THR A 9 -17.68 -3.74 -1.47
CA THR A 9 -16.71 -4.48 -2.28
C THR A 9 -16.12 -3.71 -3.49
N VAL A 10 -15.99 -2.37 -3.41
CA VAL A 10 -15.59 -1.53 -4.55
C VAL A 10 -14.11 -1.13 -4.56
N ASP A 11 -13.35 -1.38 -3.50
CA ASP A 11 -11.97 -0.88 -3.43
C ASP A 11 -10.92 -1.99 -3.31
N ARG A 12 -10.65 -2.67 -4.43
CA ARG A 12 -9.55 -3.63 -4.57
C ARG A 12 -8.20 -2.93 -4.80
N ARG A 13 -8.12 -1.61 -4.62
CA ARG A 13 -6.93 -0.82 -4.87
C ARG A 13 -6.29 -0.42 -3.53
N PRO A 14 -4.97 -0.53 -3.41
CA PRO A 14 -4.29 -0.15 -2.18
C PRO A 14 -4.55 1.33 -1.86
N PRO A 15 -5.01 1.66 -0.64
CA PRO A 15 -5.14 3.05 -0.22
C PRO A 15 -3.76 3.70 -0.12
N CYS A 16 -3.68 4.97 -0.50
CA CYS A 16 -2.47 5.76 -0.36
C CYS A 16 -2.16 6.02 1.13
N PRO A 17 -0.96 5.70 1.63
CA PRO A 17 -0.63 5.89 3.05
C PRO A 17 -0.51 7.37 3.46
N GLY A 18 -0.44 8.31 2.50
CA GLY A 18 -0.41 9.75 2.79
C GLY A 18 -1.79 10.40 2.88
N CYS A 19 -2.68 10.12 1.92
CA CYS A 19 -4.00 10.79 1.84
C CYS A 19 -5.19 9.86 2.09
N GLY A 20 -4.98 8.55 2.24
CA GLY A 20 -6.03 7.56 2.47
C GLY A 20 -6.87 7.21 1.23
N GLU A 21 -6.63 7.86 0.09
CA GLU A 21 -7.41 7.62 -1.13
C GLU A 21 -6.96 6.38 -1.92
N PRO A 22 -7.88 5.69 -2.60
CA PRO A 22 -7.61 4.45 -3.34
C PRO A 22 -6.98 4.65 -4.73
N TRP A 23 -6.65 5.89 -5.12
CA TRP A 23 -6.13 6.23 -6.44
C TRP A 23 -4.61 6.05 -6.58
N LEU A 24 -4.05 4.99 -5.97
CA LEU A 24 -2.63 4.68 -6.10
C LEU A 24 -2.37 3.97 -7.45
N ARG A 25 -1.50 4.54 -8.29
CA ARG A 25 -1.13 3.94 -9.58
C ARG A 25 0.31 3.46 -9.59
N PRO A 26 0.60 2.26 -10.12
CA PRO A 26 1.96 1.85 -10.40
C PRO A 26 2.58 2.74 -11.48
N THR A 27 3.87 2.98 -11.39
CA THR A 27 4.64 3.73 -12.39
C THR A 27 5.38 2.78 -13.34
N GLN A 28 6.17 3.31 -14.28
CA GLN A 28 6.97 2.49 -15.18
C GLN A 28 8.09 1.71 -14.49
N LEU A 29 8.45 2.08 -13.26
CA LEU A 29 9.46 1.37 -12.47
C LEU A 29 8.79 0.35 -11.54
N PRO A 30 9.28 -0.91 -11.50
CA PRO A 30 8.76 -1.92 -10.59
C PRO A 30 8.96 -1.47 -9.15
N GLY A 31 7.94 -1.66 -8.32
CA GLY A 31 7.96 -1.21 -6.92
C GLY A 31 7.74 0.29 -6.72
N ARG A 32 7.57 1.12 -7.76
CA ARG A 32 7.19 2.53 -7.58
C ARG A 32 5.72 2.78 -7.87
N PHE A 33 5.11 3.54 -6.96
CA PHE A 33 3.73 3.96 -7.02
C PHE A 33 3.62 5.48 -6.93
N ARG A 34 2.55 6.03 -7.50
CA ARG A 34 2.24 7.45 -7.40
C ARG A 34 0.76 7.62 -7.11
N CYS A 35 0.44 8.42 -6.11
CA CYS A 35 -0.93 8.84 -5.89
C CYS A 35 -1.32 9.90 -6.91
N VAL A 36 -2.52 9.80 -7.49
CA VAL A 36 -3.02 10.82 -8.43
C VAL A 36 -3.53 12.06 -7.68
N TYR A 37 -3.97 11.90 -6.43
CA TYR A 37 -4.56 12.97 -5.64
C TYR A 37 -3.53 13.86 -4.94
N CYS A 38 -2.69 13.29 -4.08
CA CYS A 38 -1.64 14.06 -3.38
C CYS A 38 -0.35 14.24 -4.20
N LEU A 39 -0.26 13.65 -5.40
CA LEU A 39 0.93 13.59 -6.24
C LEU A 39 2.19 12.98 -5.58
N SER A 40 2.06 12.47 -4.35
CA SER A 40 3.15 11.84 -3.63
C SER A 40 3.59 10.55 -4.32
N ARG A 41 4.90 10.34 -4.32
CA ARG A 41 5.55 9.16 -4.86
C ARG A 41 5.84 8.22 -3.71
N TYR A 42 5.63 6.94 -3.97
CA TYR A 42 5.90 5.88 -3.04
C TYR A 42 6.78 4.83 -3.70
N GLU A 43 7.64 4.22 -2.92
CA GLU A 43 8.38 3.04 -3.30
C GLU A 43 8.08 1.90 -2.34
N LEU A 44 8.05 0.69 -2.88
CA LEU A 44 7.83 -0.53 -2.14
C LEU A 44 9.18 -1.00 -1.62
N VAL A 45 9.33 -0.92 -0.30
CA VAL A 45 10.55 -1.32 0.40
C VAL A 45 10.37 -2.70 1.02
N SER A 46 11.43 -3.51 1.00
CA SER A 46 11.44 -4.82 1.67
C SER A 46 11.49 -4.69 3.19
N GLN A 47 12.06 -3.60 3.71
CA GLN A 47 12.04 -3.28 5.13
C GLN A 47 10.75 -2.54 5.49
N CYS A 48 9.96 -3.06 6.42
CA CYS A 48 8.82 -2.32 6.93
C CYS A 48 9.28 -1.08 7.72
N PRO A 49 8.83 0.14 7.38
CA PRO A 49 9.22 1.36 8.11
C PRO A 49 8.60 1.45 9.51
N ASN A 50 7.62 0.61 9.84
CA ASN A 50 6.91 0.67 11.11
C ASN A 50 7.52 -0.26 12.16
N CYS A 51 7.75 -1.54 11.82
CA CYS A 51 8.29 -2.53 12.74
C CYS A 51 9.74 -2.96 12.45
N GLY A 52 10.31 -2.57 11.30
CA GLY A 52 11.65 -2.98 10.89
C GLY A 52 11.75 -4.41 10.35
N GLU A 53 10.64 -5.14 10.19
CA GLU A 53 10.65 -6.50 9.63
C GLU A 53 11.06 -6.48 8.15
N HIS A 54 11.95 -7.38 7.74
CA HIS A 54 12.34 -7.52 6.33
C HIS A 54 11.50 -8.60 5.64
N GLN A 55 10.65 -8.20 4.70
CA GLN A 55 9.76 -9.08 3.96
C GLN A 55 10.35 -9.44 2.60
N THR A 56 10.15 -10.69 2.20
CA THR A 56 10.51 -11.13 0.85
C THR A 56 9.40 -10.73 -0.11
N ILE A 57 9.60 -9.64 -0.85
CA ILE A 57 8.67 -9.19 -1.90
C ILE A 57 8.91 -10.08 -3.12
N ALA A 58 7.98 -11.00 -3.38
CA ALA A 58 8.05 -11.84 -4.57
C ALA A 58 7.74 -10.96 -5.78
N ARG A 59 8.70 -10.91 -6.72
CA ARG A 59 8.88 -9.87 -7.75
C ARG A 59 7.71 -9.57 -8.71
N MET A 60 6.52 -10.21 -8.60
CA MET A 60 5.60 -10.23 -9.75
C MET A 60 4.09 -10.06 -9.58
N SER A 61 3.40 -10.16 -8.43
CA SER A 61 1.94 -10.37 -8.61
C SER A 61 0.92 -9.70 -7.70
N THR A 62 1.18 -9.23 -6.48
CA THR A 62 0.02 -8.97 -5.62
C THR A 62 0.07 -7.68 -4.82
N THR A 63 -1.09 -7.03 -4.73
CA THR A 63 -1.37 -5.95 -3.77
C THR A 63 -1.12 -6.36 -2.31
N GLU A 64 -1.00 -7.66 -2.03
CA GLU A 64 -0.61 -8.22 -0.72
C GLU A 64 0.83 -7.90 -0.33
N ASP A 65 1.73 -7.66 -1.30
CA ASP A 65 3.11 -7.25 -1.06
C ASP A 65 3.22 -5.83 -0.48
N MET A 66 2.15 -5.04 -0.55
CA MET A 66 2.11 -3.63 -0.14
C MET A 66 1.87 -3.44 1.36
N SER A 67 1.57 -4.53 2.07
CA SER A 67 1.31 -4.58 3.50
C SER A 67 2.24 -5.57 4.19
N CYS A 68 2.82 -5.16 5.31
CA CYS A 68 3.69 -6.00 6.12
C CYS A 68 2.87 -7.12 6.75
N GLN A 69 3.33 -8.36 6.65
CA GLN A 69 2.63 -9.51 7.25
C GLN A 69 2.79 -9.56 8.79
N SER A 70 3.79 -8.85 9.33
CA SER A 70 4.09 -8.84 10.77
C SER A 70 3.21 -7.83 11.52
N CYS A 71 3.08 -6.60 11.00
CA CYS A 71 2.32 -5.52 11.66
C CYS A 71 1.10 -5.02 10.88
N GLY A 72 0.88 -5.49 9.64
CA GLY A 72 -0.19 -5.01 8.77
C GLY A 72 0.03 -3.60 8.20
N ALA A 73 1.14 -2.92 8.56
CA ALA A 73 1.43 -1.58 8.08
C ALA A 73 1.78 -1.55 6.59
N SER A 74 1.55 -0.42 5.93
CA SER A 74 1.93 -0.23 4.54
C SER A 74 3.45 -0.25 4.37
N MET A 75 3.94 -1.05 3.43
CA MET A 75 5.36 -1.14 3.04
C MET A 75 5.72 -0.11 1.95
N LEU A 76 4.81 0.85 1.71
CA LEU A 76 4.97 1.94 0.76
C LEU A 76 5.62 3.12 1.48
N GLN A 77 6.86 3.43 1.14
CA GLN A 77 7.60 4.54 1.71
C GLN A 77 7.51 5.77 0.79
N PRO A 78 7.18 6.97 1.30
CA PRO A 78 7.30 8.19 0.53
C PRO A 78 8.76 8.48 0.17
N ILE A 79 8.97 8.96 -1.06
CA ILE A 79 10.26 9.44 -1.61
C ILE A 79 10.12 10.87 -2.11
#